data_AF-A0A9P9CMV9-F1
#
_entry.id   AF-A0A9P9CMV9-F1
#
_cell.length_a   1.000
_cell.length_b   1.000
_cell.length_c   1.000
_cell.angle_alpha   90.00
_cell.angle_beta   90.00
_cell.angle_gamma   90.00
#
_symmetry.space_group_name_H-M   'P 1'
#
loop_
_entity.id
_entity.type
_entity.pdbx_description
1 polymer ?
#
loop_
_entity_poly.entity_id
_entity_poly.type
_entity_poly.pdbx_seq_one_letter_code
_entity_poly.pdbx_strand_id
1 'polypeptide(L)'
;MSDNEGRGPRGYRVEYAKSARAGCKGPKPCLGTKIGKDELRFGTLVTLKEQTTWTWKHWGCVTARVLTNVKKTIDDPTDLDGYDELQPVDQKKIETAWAEGHIADEDIPESARKPEEEGDDDEKPKKKKAPAKKKTEDDDGEEKPKRKRAPAKKKKVDSDDDDVEEEKPKKAPAKRKAAPKKKKADSDDDGEDFGDALNEDSDEDAGKKKKAGGTKRKSSKLSKTQRQAVEREMVSVTGCSAKDAATMLGRHGYKLDAAVDAFYDEGPPSGPPAPAVNRDALGELFRRYKGTQIYSLFCEDLSVDPEDVVLLAVAYELKAPAIAEFSRQGWIDGWTSLRCETIDQMRASLSQLRTKLGTNADYFGQVYSFTFEFARSSGQRSLPIETAESFWKLLLPIGLHGGVLSPSQGPAWSVPQLQDWYDFLNNSPAKGVSKDTWNLFPEFLKIVSPQLTNYDAEEGAWPSIFDDFVAKKKSQS
;
A
#
# COMPACT_ATOMS: atom_id res chain seq x y z
N MET A 1 4.66 9.58 -25.94
CA MET A 1 4.93 8.37 -26.75
C MET A 1 5.79 7.42 -25.93
N SER A 2 5.29 6.21 -25.70
CA SER A 2 5.60 5.39 -24.50
C SER A 2 5.22 6.10 -23.20
N ASP A 3 3.94 6.43 -23.16
CA ASP A 3 3.20 6.96 -22.03
C ASP A 3 3.09 5.85 -20.96
N ASN A 4 3.63 6.08 -19.77
CA ASN A 4 3.71 5.10 -18.67
C ASN A 4 3.53 5.80 -17.30
N GLU A 5 2.58 6.72 -17.23
CA GLU A 5 2.19 7.39 -15.98
C GLU A 5 0.87 6.81 -15.48
N GLY A 6 0.85 6.32 -14.24
CA GLY A 6 -0.36 5.81 -13.58
C GLY A 6 -0.17 4.54 -12.74
N ARG A 7 0.76 3.65 -13.11
CA ARG A 7 1.06 2.43 -12.33
C ARG A 7 2.53 2.40 -11.92
N GLY A 8 2.80 2.40 -10.62
CA GLY A 8 4.16 2.20 -10.09
C GLY A 8 4.71 0.85 -10.57
N PRO A 9 6.00 0.76 -10.93
CA PRO A 9 6.55 -0.41 -11.61
C PRO A 9 6.36 -1.68 -10.76
N ARG A 10 5.63 -2.66 -11.31
CA ARG A 10 5.54 -4.01 -10.72
C ARG A 10 6.97 -4.57 -10.62
N GLY A 11 7.26 -5.43 -9.63
CA GLY A 11 8.64 -5.84 -9.34
C GLY A 11 9.36 -6.60 -10.47
N TYR A 12 8.60 -7.10 -11.45
CA TYR A 12 9.04 -7.85 -12.60
C TYR A 12 8.27 -7.40 -13.85
N ARG A 13 8.92 -7.44 -15.01
CA ARG A 13 8.39 -7.03 -16.33
C ARG A 13 8.91 -7.95 -17.43
N VAL A 14 8.14 -8.17 -18.48
CA VAL A 14 8.61 -8.74 -19.76
C VAL A 14 8.36 -7.72 -20.86
N GLU A 15 9.26 -7.62 -21.84
CA GLU A 15 9.05 -6.83 -23.04
C GLU A 15 10.00 -7.27 -24.16
N TYR A 16 9.72 -6.84 -25.40
CA TYR A 16 10.70 -6.87 -26.47
C TYR A 16 11.77 -5.78 -26.29
N ALA A 17 13.02 -6.11 -26.62
CA ALA A 17 14.17 -5.29 -26.28
C ALA A 17 14.28 -4.02 -27.15
N LYS A 18 13.83 -2.88 -26.62
CA LYS A 18 13.79 -1.58 -27.33
C LYS A 18 15.15 -1.05 -27.86
N SER A 19 16.29 -1.60 -27.42
CA SER A 19 17.62 -1.38 -28.03
C SER A 19 18.67 -2.37 -27.51
N ALA A 20 19.67 -2.71 -28.34
CA ALA A 20 20.75 -3.67 -28.05
C ALA A 20 21.83 -3.16 -27.07
N ARG A 21 21.42 -2.40 -26.05
CA ARG A 21 22.29 -1.78 -25.02
C ARG A 21 22.25 -2.52 -23.67
N ALA A 22 21.29 -3.42 -23.48
CA ALA A 22 21.14 -4.16 -22.23
C ALA A 22 22.07 -5.39 -22.23
N GLY A 23 22.91 -5.53 -21.20
CA GLY A 23 23.71 -6.73 -20.97
C GLY A 23 23.00 -7.70 -20.03
N CYS A 24 22.76 -8.93 -20.48
CA CYS A 24 22.05 -9.98 -19.74
C CYS A 24 22.69 -10.25 -18.36
N LYS A 25 21.89 -10.26 -17.30
CA LYS A 25 22.29 -10.71 -15.95
C LYS A 25 21.86 -12.15 -15.66
N GLY A 26 21.97 -13.01 -16.68
CA GLY A 26 21.77 -14.46 -16.56
C GLY A 26 22.89 -15.14 -15.74
N PRO A 27 22.81 -16.47 -15.55
CA PRO A 27 23.97 -17.26 -15.16
C PRO A 27 25.07 -17.18 -16.23
N LYS A 28 26.29 -17.60 -15.89
CA LYS A 28 27.33 -17.88 -16.90
C LYS A 28 26.92 -19.11 -17.73
N PRO A 29 27.23 -19.18 -19.04
CA PRO A 29 28.08 -18.26 -19.80
C PRO A 29 27.45 -16.90 -20.15
N CYS A 30 26.12 -16.77 -20.14
CA CYS A 30 25.39 -15.61 -20.65
C CYS A 30 25.56 -14.27 -19.89
N LEU A 31 26.25 -14.27 -18.75
CA LEU A 31 26.41 -13.09 -17.91
C LEU A 31 27.23 -11.99 -18.62
N GLY A 32 26.54 -10.96 -19.11
CA GLY A 32 27.12 -9.79 -19.77
C GLY A 32 26.95 -9.72 -21.28
N THR A 33 26.42 -10.77 -21.93
CA THR A 33 26.13 -10.74 -23.37
C THR A 33 25.03 -9.72 -23.67
N LYS A 34 25.08 -9.08 -24.84
CA LYS A 34 24.06 -8.12 -25.25
C LYS A 34 22.77 -8.87 -25.58
N ILE A 35 21.67 -8.41 -25.00
CA ILE A 35 20.32 -8.64 -25.51
C ILE A 35 20.19 -7.80 -26.79
N GLY A 36 19.73 -8.36 -27.89
CA GLY A 36 19.54 -7.67 -29.18
C GLY A 36 18.44 -6.62 -29.17
N LYS A 37 18.05 -6.16 -30.36
CA LYS A 37 16.83 -5.36 -30.53
C LYS A 37 15.68 -6.33 -30.83
N ASP A 38 14.50 -6.04 -30.29
CA ASP A 38 13.25 -6.79 -30.48
C ASP A 38 13.25 -8.24 -29.93
N GLU A 39 14.31 -8.67 -29.26
CA GLU A 39 14.36 -9.94 -28.50
C GLU A 39 13.51 -9.89 -27.22
N LEU A 40 12.89 -11.01 -26.85
CA LEU A 40 12.12 -11.16 -25.62
C LEU A 40 13.03 -11.16 -24.38
N ARG A 41 12.80 -10.22 -23.46
CA ARG A 41 13.61 -10.04 -22.24
C ARG A 41 12.80 -9.91 -20.97
N PHE A 42 13.37 -10.45 -19.89
CA PHE A 42 12.80 -10.37 -18.54
C PHE A 42 13.54 -9.31 -17.71
N GLY A 43 12.80 -8.41 -17.09
CA GLY A 43 13.27 -7.35 -16.22
C GLY A 43 12.95 -7.62 -14.76
N THR A 44 13.90 -7.34 -13.87
CA THR A 44 13.68 -7.27 -12.41
C THR A 44 13.99 -5.85 -11.94
N LEU A 45 13.08 -5.26 -11.16
CA LEU A 45 13.25 -3.91 -10.64
C LEU A 45 14.24 -3.91 -9.46
N VAL A 46 15.27 -3.07 -9.53
CA VAL A 46 16.30 -2.94 -8.48
C VAL A 46 16.41 -1.48 -8.04
N THR A 47 16.06 -1.22 -6.77
CA THR A 47 16.20 0.10 -6.15
C THR A 47 17.59 0.24 -5.52
N LEU A 48 18.36 1.23 -5.98
CA LEU A 48 19.68 1.56 -5.46
C LEU A 48 19.75 3.07 -5.17
N LYS A 49 20.03 3.44 -3.92
CA LYS A 49 20.14 4.85 -3.46
C LYS A 49 18.96 5.71 -3.96
N GLU A 50 17.75 5.29 -3.64
CA GLU A 50 16.48 5.97 -3.98
C GLU A 50 16.14 6.10 -5.49
N GLN A 51 17.00 5.61 -6.39
CA GLN A 51 16.67 5.42 -7.81
C GLN A 51 16.27 3.97 -8.11
N THR A 52 15.20 3.77 -8.89
CA THR A 52 14.78 2.47 -9.42
C THR A 52 15.39 2.22 -10.79
N THR A 53 15.95 1.03 -11.02
CA THR A 53 16.58 0.65 -12.28
C THR A 53 16.19 -0.77 -12.69
N TRP A 54 15.98 -0.99 -13.98
CA TRP A 54 15.65 -2.32 -14.51
C TRP A 54 16.91 -3.15 -14.77
N THR A 55 16.97 -4.34 -14.17
CA THR A 55 18.00 -5.34 -14.41
C THR A 55 17.48 -6.40 -15.37
N TRP A 56 18.06 -6.49 -16.56
CA TRP A 56 17.56 -7.31 -17.66
C TRP A 56 18.27 -8.67 -17.80
N LYS A 57 17.54 -9.65 -18.32
CA LYS A 57 17.98 -10.99 -18.75
C LYS A 57 17.31 -11.33 -20.08
N HIS A 58 17.89 -12.19 -20.91
CA HIS A 58 17.10 -12.91 -21.93
C HIS A 58 16.00 -13.73 -21.25
N TRP A 59 14.91 -14.04 -21.96
CA TRP A 59 13.86 -14.94 -21.47
C TRP A 59 14.41 -16.30 -21.00
N GLY A 60 15.12 -17.04 -21.85
CA GLY A 60 15.86 -18.26 -21.50
C GLY A 60 17.06 -18.10 -20.54
N CYS A 61 17.21 -16.94 -19.88
CA CYS A 61 18.15 -16.72 -18.78
C CYS A 61 17.45 -16.47 -17.42
N VAL A 62 16.13 -16.64 -17.39
CA VAL A 62 15.32 -16.73 -16.17
C VAL A 62 15.42 -18.16 -15.64
N THR A 63 16.08 -18.36 -14.51
CA THR A 63 16.17 -19.71 -13.90
C THR A 63 14.87 -20.07 -13.17
N ALA A 64 14.57 -21.36 -13.01
CA ALA A 64 13.42 -21.83 -12.22
C ALA A 64 13.27 -21.13 -10.85
N ARG A 65 14.37 -20.93 -10.10
CA ARG A 65 14.37 -20.18 -8.83
C ARG A 65 13.90 -18.72 -8.94
N VAL A 66 14.08 -18.08 -10.10
CA VAL A 66 13.52 -16.75 -10.37
C VAL A 66 12.02 -16.88 -10.59
N LEU A 67 11.54 -17.79 -11.46
CA LEU A 67 10.11 -18.04 -11.64
C LEU A 67 9.40 -18.38 -10.31
N THR A 68 9.98 -19.24 -9.46
CA THR A 68 9.47 -19.54 -8.11
C THR A 68 9.41 -18.32 -7.19
N ASN A 69 10.18 -17.26 -7.45
CA ASN A 69 10.12 -16.00 -6.69
C ASN A 69 9.16 -14.98 -7.31
N VAL A 70 8.93 -15.02 -8.62
CA VAL A 70 7.87 -14.25 -9.29
C VAL A 70 6.50 -14.78 -8.86
N LYS A 71 6.31 -16.11 -8.90
CA LYS A 71 5.13 -16.86 -8.41
C LYS A 71 4.75 -16.66 -6.93
N LYS A 72 5.55 -15.93 -6.15
CA LYS A 72 5.25 -15.53 -4.75
C LYS A 72 4.74 -14.09 -4.62
N THR A 73 4.63 -13.39 -5.74
CA THR A 73 4.28 -11.96 -5.82
C THR A 73 3.27 -11.66 -6.93
N ILE A 74 3.05 -12.62 -7.81
CA ILE A 74 2.17 -12.62 -8.97
C ILE A 74 1.68 -14.07 -9.05
N ASP A 75 0.36 -14.30 -9.08
CA ASP A 75 -0.21 -15.66 -9.07
C ASP A 75 -0.28 -16.25 -10.50
N ASP A 76 -0.66 -15.39 -11.45
CA ASP A 76 -1.08 -15.72 -12.82
C ASP A 76 -0.11 -15.07 -13.84
N PRO A 77 0.28 -15.75 -14.93
CA PRO A 77 1.22 -15.20 -15.91
C PRO A 77 0.71 -13.92 -16.59
N THR A 78 -0.62 -13.74 -16.69
CA THR A 78 -1.25 -12.55 -17.29
C THR A 78 -1.17 -11.30 -16.39
N ASP A 79 -0.83 -11.46 -15.10
CA ASP A 79 -0.59 -10.34 -14.17
C ASP A 79 0.86 -9.77 -14.23
N LEU A 80 1.68 -10.22 -15.18
CA LEU A 80 3.07 -9.79 -15.34
C LEU A 80 3.17 -8.51 -16.18
N ASP A 81 3.95 -7.52 -15.72
CA ASP A 81 4.04 -6.21 -16.40
C ASP A 81 4.56 -6.37 -17.84
N GLY A 82 3.84 -5.81 -18.81
CA GLY A 82 4.12 -5.93 -20.24
C GLY A 82 3.62 -7.22 -20.93
N TYR A 83 2.92 -8.13 -20.25
CA TYR A 83 2.36 -9.35 -20.86
C TYR A 83 1.43 -9.06 -22.06
N ASP A 84 0.58 -8.04 -21.93
CA ASP A 84 -0.38 -7.62 -22.96
C ASP A 84 0.30 -6.95 -24.18
N GLU A 85 1.58 -6.54 -24.07
CA GLU A 85 2.38 -5.98 -25.17
C GLU A 85 3.03 -7.08 -26.05
N LEU A 86 2.89 -8.36 -25.71
CA LEU A 86 3.57 -9.49 -26.37
C LEU A 86 2.75 -10.15 -27.49
N GLN A 87 3.44 -10.84 -28.40
CA GLN A 87 2.77 -11.67 -29.40
C GLN A 87 2.15 -12.93 -28.75
N PRO A 88 1.01 -13.45 -29.25
CA PRO A 88 0.36 -14.65 -28.70
C PRO A 88 1.26 -15.90 -28.60
N VAL A 89 2.29 -16.00 -29.46
CA VAL A 89 3.29 -17.07 -29.40
C VAL A 89 4.15 -16.97 -28.14
N ASP A 90 4.62 -15.76 -27.80
CA ASP A 90 5.46 -15.55 -26.61
C ASP A 90 4.63 -15.46 -25.32
N GLN A 91 3.38 -15.01 -25.39
CA GLN A 91 2.40 -15.15 -24.30
C GLN A 91 2.26 -16.62 -23.90
N LYS A 92 2.01 -17.51 -24.88
CA LYS A 92 1.90 -18.95 -24.62
C LYS A 92 3.19 -19.56 -24.04
N LYS A 93 4.39 -19.11 -24.44
CA LYS A 93 5.64 -19.55 -23.82
C LYS A 93 5.73 -19.17 -22.34
N ILE A 94 5.27 -17.96 -21.98
CA ILE A 94 5.20 -17.52 -20.59
C ILE A 94 4.20 -18.39 -19.82
N GLU A 95 3.03 -18.70 -20.37
CA GLU A 95 2.05 -19.62 -19.77
C GLU A 95 2.63 -21.02 -19.56
N THR A 96 3.28 -21.62 -20.57
CA THR A 96 3.95 -22.93 -20.47
C THR A 96 5.04 -22.92 -19.38
N ALA A 97 5.94 -21.94 -19.40
CA ALA A 97 6.97 -21.80 -18.37
C ALA A 97 6.39 -21.53 -16.96
N TRP A 98 5.20 -20.92 -16.89
CA TRP A 98 4.47 -20.72 -15.64
C TRP A 98 3.77 -21.99 -15.16
N ALA A 99 3.32 -22.88 -16.04
CA ALA A 99 2.85 -24.21 -15.64
C ALA A 99 4.04 -25.05 -15.14
N GLU A 100 5.08 -25.18 -15.97
CA GLU A 100 6.22 -26.10 -15.78
C GLU A 100 7.26 -25.60 -14.75
N GLY A 101 7.25 -24.31 -14.41
CA GLY A 101 8.11 -23.70 -13.40
C GLY A 101 9.58 -23.52 -13.80
N HIS A 102 9.93 -23.86 -15.05
CA HIS A 102 11.20 -23.62 -15.71
C HIS A 102 10.94 -23.03 -17.11
N ILE A 103 11.98 -22.53 -17.78
CA ILE A 103 11.88 -22.10 -19.19
C ILE A 103 12.20 -23.32 -20.06
N ALA A 104 11.48 -23.49 -21.17
CA ALA A 104 11.74 -24.55 -22.14
C ALA A 104 13.15 -24.43 -22.76
N ASP A 105 13.81 -25.55 -23.04
CA ASP A 105 15.20 -25.57 -23.51
C ASP A 105 15.37 -24.92 -24.91
N GLU A 106 14.32 -24.89 -25.72
CA GLU A 106 14.24 -24.20 -27.01
C GLU A 106 14.38 -22.67 -26.88
N ASP A 107 13.87 -22.08 -25.79
CA ASP A 107 13.97 -20.63 -25.51
C ASP A 107 15.33 -20.26 -24.88
N ILE A 108 16.18 -21.23 -24.52
CA ILE A 108 17.52 -20.98 -23.97
C ILE A 108 18.47 -20.56 -25.11
N PRO A 109 18.91 -19.29 -25.16
CA PRO A 109 19.75 -18.80 -26.24
C PRO A 109 21.13 -19.48 -26.19
N GLU A 110 21.79 -19.60 -27.35
CA GLU A 110 23.13 -20.21 -27.48
C GLU A 110 24.13 -19.63 -26.48
N SER A 111 24.07 -18.32 -26.22
CA SER A 111 24.92 -17.63 -25.24
C SER A 111 24.74 -18.09 -23.78
N ALA A 112 23.72 -18.88 -23.48
CA ALA A 112 23.42 -19.47 -22.19
C ALA A 112 23.60 -20.99 -22.13
N ARG A 113 23.65 -21.67 -23.29
CA ARG A 113 23.99 -23.09 -23.38
C ARG A 113 25.47 -23.28 -22.98
N LYS A 114 25.79 -24.38 -22.31
CA LYS A 114 27.20 -24.76 -22.09
C LYS A 114 27.76 -25.34 -23.39
N PRO A 115 29.06 -25.20 -23.66
CA PRO A 115 29.74 -26.13 -24.56
C PRO A 115 29.55 -27.56 -24.05
N GLU A 116 29.29 -28.48 -24.96
CA GLU A 116 29.36 -29.92 -24.67
C GLU A 116 30.85 -30.29 -24.68
N GLU A 117 31.39 -30.61 -23.50
CA GLU A 117 32.73 -31.18 -23.39
C GLU A 117 32.63 -32.65 -23.80
N GLU A 118 32.89 -32.94 -25.09
CA GLU A 118 33.28 -34.28 -25.51
C GLU A 118 34.49 -34.72 -24.68
N GLY A 119 34.45 -35.94 -24.16
CA GLY A 119 35.30 -36.33 -23.04
C GLY A 119 36.77 -36.54 -23.41
N ASP A 120 37.64 -36.18 -22.46
CA ASP A 120 39.00 -36.71 -22.36
C ASP A 120 39.23 -37.15 -20.90
N ASP A 121 39.88 -38.31 -20.72
CA ASP A 121 40.08 -38.96 -19.42
C ASP A 121 41.54 -38.81 -19.01
N ASP A 122 41.85 -37.90 -18.08
CA ASP A 122 43.20 -37.81 -17.51
C ASP A 122 43.24 -37.33 -16.04
N GLU A 123 44.35 -37.65 -15.39
CA GLU A 123 44.52 -37.79 -13.96
C GLU A 123 44.80 -36.46 -13.24
N LYS A 124 44.80 -36.49 -11.89
CA LYS A 124 44.81 -35.32 -11.01
C LYS A 124 46.18 -35.10 -10.32
N PRO A 125 46.98 -34.10 -10.73
CA PRO A 125 48.18 -33.72 -9.98
C PRO A 125 47.85 -32.90 -8.72
N LYS A 126 48.59 -33.15 -7.64
CA LYS A 126 48.35 -32.57 -6.31
C LYS A 126 49.11 -31.24 -6.13
N LYS A 127 48.41 -30.18 -5.69
CA LYS A 127 49.07 -28.92 -5.29
C LYS A 127 50.06 -29.14 -4.13
N LYS A 128 51.34 -28.82 -4.31
CA LYS A 128 52.34 -28.68 -3.24
C LYS A 128 52.30 -27.26 -2.64
N LYS A 129 52.83 -27.09 -1.42
CA LYS A 129 52.75 -25.85 -0.61
C LYS A 129 54.05 -25.05 -0.58
N ALA A 130 53.89 -23.71 -0.44
CA ALA A 130 54.78 -22.80 0.32
C ALA A 130 56.20 -22.56 -0.27
N PRO A 131 56.96 -21.53 0.17
CA PRO A 131 56.77 -20.65 1.33
C PRO A 131 56.78 -19.13 1.04
N ALA A 132 56.83 -18.31 2.10
CA ALA A 132 56.87 -16.84 2.07
C ALA A 132 58.10 -16.29 2.82
N LYS A 133 58.52 -15.04 2.51
CA LYS A 133 59.35 -14.20 3.40
C LYS A 133 59.24 -12.69 3.08
N LYS A 134 59.90 -11.85 3.89
CA LYS A 134 59.73 -10.39 3.99
C LYS A 134 60.69 -9.57 3.09
N LYS A 135 60.34 -8.28 2.95
CA LYS A 135 61.16 -7.08 2.66
C LYS A 135 62.68 -7.21 2.80
N THR A 136 63.38 -6.50 1.91
CA THR A 136 64.53 -5.60 2.18
C THR A 136 64.30 -4.28 1.41
N GLU A 137 65.04 -3.21 1.76
CA GLU A 137 64.98 -1.84 1.18
C GLU A 137 66.42 -1.35 0.87
N ASP A 138 66.57 -0.12 0.31
CA ASP A 138 67.83 0.60 -0.01
C ASP A 138 68.64 0.09 -1.25
N ASP A 139 69.31 0.91 -2.10
CA ASP A 139 69.47 2.38 -2.21
C ASP A 139 69.80 2.86 -3.67
N ASP A 140 69.67 4.18 -3.92
CA ASP A 140 70.24 5.07 -5.00
C ASP A 140 70.00 4.76 -6.51
N GLY A 141 69.91 5.72 -7.45
CA GLY A 141 69.99 7.20 -7.40
C GLY A 141 69.60 7.90 -8.73
N GLU A 142 69.32 9.22 -8.66
CA GLU A 142 69.08 10.24 -9.74
C GLU A 142 68.02 9.96 -10.87
N GLU A 143 67.41 10.94 -11.56
CA GLU A 143 67.42 12.42 -11.48
C GLU A 143 65.97 13.01 -11.56
N LYS A 144 65.82 14.34 -11.66
CA LYS A 144 64.55 15.12 -11.62
C LYS A 144 64.49 16.09 -12.83
N PRO A 145 63.47 16.98 -13.11
CA PRO A 145 62.62 17.67 -12.12
C PRO A 145 61.19 18.16 -12.58
N LYS A 146 60.53 18.93 -11.68
CA LYS A 146 59.39 19.87 -11.90
C LYS A 146 58.03 19.21 -12.26
N ARG A 147 56.86 19.72 -11.82
CA ARG A 147 56.52 20.92 -11.04
C ARG A 147 55.19 20.74 -10.28
N LYS A 148 55.15 21.02 -8.97
CA LYS A 148 53.93 21.43 -8.25
C LYS A 148 54.27 22.64 -7.38
N ARG A 149 53.30 23.54 -7.16
CA ARG A 149 53.45 24.80 -6.43
C ARG A 149 52.49 24.83 -5.25
N ALA A 150 52.91 25.44 -4.14
CA ALA A 150 52.15 25.66 -2.91
C ALA A 150 52.62 27.00 -2.27
N PRO A 151 52.18 27.41 -1.07
CA PRO A 151 50.85 28.01 -0.86
C PRO A 151 50.89 29.32 -0.04
N ALA A 152 49.73 29.72 0.51
CA ALA A 152 49.52 30.56 1.72
C ALA A 152 49.67 32.10 1.65
N LYS A 153 48.79 32.79 2.41
CA LYS A 153 49.16 33.63 3.57
C LYS A 153 47.96 33.99 4.47
N LYS A 154 48.24 34.60 5.63
CA LYS A 154 47.31 34.92 6.74
C LYS A 154 47.10 36.43 6.93
N LYS A 155 45.97 36.83 7.54
CA LYS A 155 45.78 37.90 8.55
C LYS A 155 44.38 37.68 9.20
N LYS A 156 44.05 37.88 10.49
CA LYS A 156 44.50 38.75 11.61
C LYS A 156 44.16 40.26 11.40
N VAL A 157 43.48 40.99 12.33
CA VAL A 157 42.91 40.66 13.68
C VAL A 157 42.23 41.88 14.38
N ASP A 158 41.72 41.93 15.64
CA ASP A 158 41.49 41.10 16.88
C ASP A 158 40.13 41.56 17.51
N SER A 159 39.86 41.30 18.83
CA SER A 159 38.79 41.86 19.72
C SER A 159 37.31 41.49 19.37
N ASP A 160 36.24 41.77 20.16
CA ASP A 160 35.95 42.64 21.34
C ASP A 160 34.97 41.95 22.38
N ASP A 161 34.44 42.70 23.38
CA ASP A 161 33.71 42.31 24.64
C ASP A 161 32.15 42.25 24.55
N ASP A 162 31.31 41.84 25.53
CA ASP A 162 31.39 41.75 27.03
C ASP A 162 30.93 40.37 27.63
N ASP A 163 31.21 40.20 28.93
CA ASP A 163 30.91 39.15 29.94
C ASP A 163 29.39 38.81 30.16
N VAL A 164 28.94 37.82 30.98
CA VAL A 164 29.22 37.52 32.41
C VAL A 164 29.15 36.01 32.79
N GLU A 165 30.15 35.55 33.57
CA GLU A 165 30.24 34.47 34.62
C GLU A 165 29.17 33.33 34.73
N GLU A 166 29.54 32.03 34.73
CA GLU A 166 30.01 31.13 35.85
C GLU A 166 28.88 30.53 36.75
N GLU A 167 29.02 29.39 37.46
CA GLU A 167 30.15 28.46 37.69
C GLU A 167 29.67 26.97 37.76
N LYS A 168 30.57 26.05 38.16
CA LYS A 168 30.32 24.62 38.47
C LYS A 168 30.30 24.47 40.04
N PRO A 169 30.48 23.30 40.73
CA PRO A 169 30.89 21.96 40.30
C PRO A 169 30.16 20.76 40.95
N LYS A 170 30.80 19.58 40.85
CA LYS A 170 30.30 18.23 41.17
C LYS A 170 30.62 17.81 42.61
N LYS A 171 29.81 16.93 43.23
CA LYS A 171 30.25 15.68 43.91
C LYS A 171 29.10 14.82 44.47
N ALA A 172 29.38 13.53 44.67
CA ALA A 172 28.62 12.55 45.47
C ALA A 172 29.42 12.29 46.80
N PRO A 173 29.00 11.47 47.84
CA PRO A 173 28.32 10.17 47.70
C PRO A 173 27.33 9.69 48.81
N ALA A 174 26.55 8.65 48.45
CA ALA A 174 26.05 7.48 49.21
C ALA A 174 25.84 7.49 50.75
N LYS A 175 24.70 6.89 51.19
CA LYS A 175 24.57 6.06 52.41
C LYS A 175 23.40 5.06 52.33
N ARG A 176 23.25 4.20 53.36
CA ARG A 176 22.48 2.92 53.36
C ARG A 176 21.37 2.88 54.45
N LYS A 177 20.56 1.80 54.41
CA LYS A 177 19.60 1.29 55.44
C LYS A 177 18.19 1.94 55.36
N ALA A 178 17.08 1.31 55.78
CA ALA A 178 16.85 -0.04 56.34
C ALA A 178 15.47 -0.60 55.91
N ALA A 179 15.18 -1.88 56.23
CA ALA A 179 13.83 -2.45 56.25
C ALA A 179 13.35 -2.67 57.71
N PRO A 180 12.04 -2.89 57.93
CA PRO A 180 11.65 -4.12 58.65
C PRO A 180 10.43 -4.85 58.05
N LYS A 181 10.24 -6.12 58.44
CA LYS A 181 9.09 -6.99 58.09
C LYS A 181 8.10 -7.13 59.26
N LYS A 182 6.80 -7.27 58.96
CA LYS A 182 5.77 -8.19 59.54
C LYS A 182 4.37 -7.77 59.01
N LYS A 183 3.33 -8.60 58.98
CA LYS A 183 3.05 -9.91 59.65
C LYS A 183 2.18 -10.81 58.75
N LYS A 184 2.07 -12.12 59.05
CA LYS A 184 1.15 -13.09 58.40
C LYS A 184 -0.28 -12.99 58.95
N ALA A 185 -1.24 -13.48 58.16
CA ALA A 185 -2.32 -14.38 58.59
C ALA A 185 -2.50 -15.46 57.49
N ASP A 186 -2.93 -16.66 57.86
CA ASP A 186 -3.14 -17.81 56.97
C ASP A 186 -4.56 -18.36 57.17
N SER A 187 -5.09 -19.03 56.15
CA SER A 187 -6.17 -20.03 56.26
C SER A 187 -6.17 -20.91 55.01
N ASP A 188 -6.09 -22.22 55.22
CA ASP A 188 -6.14 -23.29 54.22
C ASP A 188 -7.59 -23.42 53.64
N ASP A 189 -7.91 -24.20 52.61
CA ASP A 189 -7.86 -25.68 52.55
C ASP A 189 -8.09 -26.22 51.09
N ASP A 190 -7.90 -27.53 50.90
CA ASP A 190 -8.01 -28.42 49.69
C ASP A 190 -8.97 -28.06 48.50
N GLY A 191 -8.81 -28.60 47.28
CA GLY A 191 -7.83 -29.57 46.72
C GLY A 191 -8.20 -30.08 45.30
N GLU A 192 -7.31 -30.89 44.68
CA GLU A 192 -7.44 -31.73 43.44
C GLU A 192 -7.90 -31.03 42.12
N ASP A 193 -7.04 -30.82 41.10
CA ASP A 193 -6.43 -31.76 40.12
C ASP A 193 -7.35 -32.22 38.97
N PHE A 194 -6.97 -31.87 37.72
CA PHE A 194 -7.04 -32.81 36.59
C PHE A 194 -6.10 -32.40 35.43
N GLY A 195 -4.86 -32.88 35.47
CA GLY A 195 -3.98 -33.21 34.32
C GLY A 195 -3.89 -32.25 33.11
N ASP A 196 -2.86 -31.40 33.10
CA ASP A 196 -2.29 -30.83 31.87
C ASP A 196 -1.14 -31.72 31.36
N ALA A 197 -1.12 -32.06 30.07
CA ALA A 197 -0.21 -33.06 29.51
C ALA A 197 -0.03 -32.95 27.98
N LEU A 198 0.73 -31.95 27.50
CA LEU A 198 1.40 -32.04 26.20
C LEU A 198 2.84 -31.49 26.22
N ASN A 199 3.77 -32.45 26.18
CA ASN A 199 5.09 -32.41 25.55
C ASN A 199 6.10 -31.34 26.01
N GLU A 200 7.10 -31.86 26.74
CA GLU A 200 8.48 -31.40 26.66
C GLU A 200 8.94 -31.28 25.18
N ASP A 201 9.74 -30.26 24.87
CA ASP A 201 11.04 -30.53 24.27
C ASP A 201 12.04 -29.41 24.60
N SER A 202 13.32 -29.74 24.66
CA SER A 202 14.36 -28.89 25.26
C SER A 202 15.12 -28.01 24.26
N ASP A 203 15.56 -26.81 24.69
CA ASP A 203 16.66 -26.09 24.04
C ASP A 203 17.38 -25.17 25.05
N GLU A 204 18.66 -25.46 25.33
CA GLU A 204 19.58 -24.60 26.11
C GLU A 204 20.71 -24.01 25.25
N ASP A 205 21.21 -22.85 25.69
CA ASP A 205 22.31 -22.03 25.17
C ASP A 205 22.31 -21.55 23.68
N ALA A 206 22.34 -20.21 23.54
CA ALA A 206 22.96 -19.56 22.39
C ALA A 206 23.56 -18.19 22.81
N GLY A 207 24.85 -18.19 23.17
CA GLY A 207 25.57 -17.01 23.67
C GLY A 207 25.67 -15.77 22.74
N LYS A 208 24.70 -14.87 22.82
CA LYS A 208 24.85 -13.38 22.88
C LYS A 208 26.07 -12.75 22.17
N LYS A 209 25.90 -12.24 20.95
CA LYS A 209 26.82 -11.23 20.35
C LYS A 209 26.08 -10.03 19.74
N LYS A 210 26.47 -8.82 20.16
CA LYS A 210 25.94 -7.54 19.64
C LYS A 210 26.61 -7.15 18.32
N LYS A 211 25.86 -6.50 17.43
CA LYS A 211 26.29 -5.27 16.73
C LYS A 211 25.05 -4.44 16.34
N ALA A 212 25.22 -3.13 16.20
CA ALA A 212 24.13 -2.17 15.99
C ALA A 212 24.28 -1.44 14.65
N GLY A 213 23.18 -0.88 14.11
CA GLY A 213 23.24 0.03 12.97
C GLY A 213 21.95 0.14 12.14
N GLY A 214 21.08 1.09 12.48
CA GLY A 214 20.14 1.81 11.59
C GLY A 214 19.21 1.00 10.66
N THR A 215 17.91 0.98 10.97
CA THR A 215 16.87 0.36 10.10
C THR A 215 15.91 1.41 9.55
N LYS A 216 15.86 1.63 8.23
CA LYS A 216 14.74 2.36 7.59
C LYS A 216 13.44 1.57 7.79
N ARG A 217 12.34 2.24 8.15
CA ARG A 217 11.02 1.61 8.41
C ARG A 217 10.52 0.91 7.15
N LYS A 218 10.39 -0.43 7.20
CA LYS A 218 9.49 -1.19 6.31
C LYS A 218 8.11 -1.25 6.95
N SER A 219 7.05 -1.38 6.15
CA SER A 219 5.74 -1.79 6.67
C SER A 219 5.87 -3.20 7.26
N SER A 220 5.83 -3.30 8.59
CA SER A 220 6.06 -4.53 9.33
C SER A 220 4.75 -5.09 9.86
N LYS A 221 4.36 -6.27 9.36
CA LYS A 221 3.31 -7.10 9.96
C LYS A 221 3.68 -7.32 11.43
N LEU A 222 2.86 -6.82 12.36
CA LEU A 222 3.22 -6.71 13.79
C LEU A 222 3.68 -8.06 14.36
N SER A 223 4.81 -8.03 15.06
CA SER A 223 5.38 -9.22 15.72
C SER A 223 4.51 -9.70 16.88
N LYS A 224 4.63 -10.96 17.29
CA LYS A 224 3.83 -11.57 18.37
C LYS A 224 3.85 -10.71 19.65
N THR A 225 5.03 -10.20 20.04
CA THR A 225 5.20 -9.33 21.22
C THR A 225 4.53 -7.96 21.05
N GLN A 226 4.52 -7.39 19.84
CA GLN A 226 3.82 -6.11 19.59
C GLN A 226 2.31 -6.30 19.60
N ARG A 227 1.80 -7.39 19.01
CA ARG A 227 0.38 -7.76 19.09
C ARG A 227 -0.08 -7.90 20.53
N GLN A 228 0.67 -8.65 21.34
CA GLN A 228 0.43 -8.83 22.77
C GLN A 228 0.53 -7.54 23.59
N ALA A 229 1.21 -6.50 23.10
CA ALA A 229 1.21 -5.18 23.73
C ALA A 229 -0.10 -4.45 23.45
N VAL A 230 -0.49 -4.35 22.16
CA VAL A 230 -1.75 -3.69 21.75
C VAL A 230 -2.97 -4.44 22.28
N GLU A 231 -2.93 -5.78 22.37
CA GLU A 231 -3.97 -6.61 23.00
C GLU A 231 -4.17 -6.24 24.49
N ARG A 232 -3.09 -6.02 25.26
CA ARG A 232 -3.20 -5.53 26.65
C ARG A 232 -3.68 -4.08 26.73
N GLU A 233 -3.26 -3.24 25.79
CA GLU A 233 -3.64 -1.84 25.73
C GLU A 233 -5.15 -1.70 25.48
N MET A 234 -5.71 -2.48 24.53
CA MET A 234 -7.15 -2.55 24.31
C MET A 234 -7.90 -3.09 25.54
N VAL A 235 -7.43 -4.16 26.18
CA VAL A 235 -8.02 -4.65 27.45
C VAL A 235 -8.03 -3.54 28.51
N SER A 236 -6.94 -2.78 28.63
CA SER A 236 -6.81 -1.71 29.62
C SER A 236 -7.68 -0.47 29.34
N VAL A 237 -8.09 -0.23 28.08
CA VAL A 237 -8.97 0.88 27.70
C VAL A 237 -10.44 0.46 27.77
N THR A 238 -10.77 -0.69 27.21
CA THR A 238 -12.16 -1.15 27.02
C THR A 238 -12.73 -1.99 28.17
N GLY A 239 -11.86 -2.59 29.00
CA GLY A 239 -12.27 -3.55 30.04
C GLY A 239 -12.72 -4.92 29.50
N CYS A 240 -12.61 -5.19 28.19
CA CYS A 240 -12.99 -6.47 27.61
C CYS A 240 -12.01 -7.61 27.96
N SER A 241 -12.36 -8.86 27.67
CA SER A 241 -11.43 -9.98 27.91
C SER A 241 -10.28 -9.96 26.89
N ALA A 242 -9.14 -10.57 27.23
CA ALA A 242 -8.01 -10.70 26.31
C ALA A 242 -8.37 -11.45 25.00
N LYS A 243 -9.40 -12.31 25.03
CA LYS A 243 -9.94 -13.00 23.85
C LYS A 243 -10.71 -12.03 22.95
N ASP A 244 -11.47 -11.12 23.55
CA ASP A 244 -12.27 -10.12 22.84
C ASP A 244 -11.34 -9.08 22.20
N ALA A 245 -10.36 -8.57 22.95
CA ALA A 245 -9.34 -7.66 22.45
C ALA A 245 -8.57 -8.26 21.26
N ALA A 246 -8.12 -9.52 21.36
CA ALA A 246 -7.46 -10.20 20.24
C ALA A 246 -8.39 -10.40 19.03
N THR A 247 -9.69 -10.61 19.26
CA THR A 247 -10.70 -10.74 18.20
C THR A 247 -10.96 -9.42 17.48
N MET A 248 -11.16 -8.33 18.24
CA MET A 248 -11.40 -6.99 17.70
C MET A 248 -10.14 -6.45 16.99
N LEU A 249 -8.96 -6.49 17.62
CA LEU A 249 -7.71 -6.13 16.94
C LEU A 249 -7.45 -7.01 15.71
N GLY A 250 -7.82 -8.29 15.76
CA GLY A 250 -7.81 -9.17 14.58
C GLY A 250 -8.69 -8.65 13.43
N ARG A 251 -9.91 -8.18 13.73
CA ARG A 251 -10.86 -7.59 12.76
C ARG A 251 -10.33 -6.27 12.17
N HIS A 252 -9.85 -5.35 13.01
CA HIS A 252 -9.44 -3.99 12.59
C HIS A 252 -7.94 -3.86 12.24
N GLY A 253 -7.28 -4.98 11.93
CA GLY A 253 -5.91 -4.99 11.40
C GLY A 253 -4.81 -4.59 12.41
N TYR A 254 -5.08 -4.78 13.70
CA TYR A 254 -4.25 -4.37 14.84
C TYR A 254 -4.00 -2.84 14.94
N LYS A 255 -4.95 -2.04 14.44
CA LYS A 255 -5.09 -0.64 14.85
C LYS A 255 -5.82 -0.60 16.20
N LEU A 256 -5.27 0.09 17.20
CA LEU A 256 -5.88 0.18 18.52
C LEU A 256 -7.18 0.99 18.45
N ASP A 257 -7.08 2.23 17.99
CA ASP A 257 -8.15 3.24 17.98
C ASP A 257 -9.41 2.66 17.31
N ALA A 258 -9.28 2.25 16.05
CA ALA A 258 -10.38 1.66 15.26
C ALA A 258 -10.93 0.31 15.80
N ALA A 259 -10.26 -0.35 16.75
CA ALA A 259 -10.79 -1.52 17.46
C ALA A 259 -11.48 -1.14 18.78
N VAL A 260 -11.04 -0.04 19.41
CA VAL A 260 -11.66 0.56 20.60
C VAL A 260 -12.97 1.25 20.21
N ASP A 261 -12.98 2.05 19.15
CA ASP A 261 -14.17 2.70 18.61
C ASP A 261 -15.25 1.66 18.27
N ALA A 262 -14.88 0.64 17.48
CA ALA A 262 -15.76 -0.47 17.13
C ALA A 262 -16.22 -1.31 18.34
N PHE A 263 -15.48 -1.34 19.45
CA PHE A 263 -15.93 -1.99 20.68
C PHE A 263 -16.99 -1.17 21.43
N TYR A 264 -16.93 0.16 21.37
CA TYR A 264 -17.97 1.01 21.94
C TYR A 264 -19.21 1.12 21.04
N ASP A 265 -19.06 1.02 19.72
CA ASP A 265 -20.16 1.01 18.75
C ASP A 265 -20.87 -0.36 18.64
N GLU A 266 -20.11 -1.46 18.47
CA GLU A 266 -20.67 -2.82 18.26
C GLU A 266 -20.83 -3.62 19.58
N GLY A 267 -20.14 -3.22 20.65
CA GLY A 267 -20.04 -3.97 21.89
C GLY A 267 -19.00 -5.12 21.86
N PRO A 268 -18.96 -5.98 22.89
CA PRO A 268 -18.09 -7.15 22.90
C PRO A 268 -18.47 -8.17 21.81
N PRO A 269 -17.50 -8.84 21.16
CA PRO A 269 -17.75 -9.77 20.07
C PRO A 269 -18.51 -11.01 20.57
N SER A 270 -19.82 -11.03 20.31
CA SER A 270 -20.71 -12.10 20.74
C SER A 270 -20.57 -13.36 19.86
N GLY A 271 -20.30 -14.50 20.50
CA GLY A 271 -20.20 -15.82 19.86
C GLY A 271 -18.77 -16.23 19.43
N PRO A 272 -18.63 -17.41 18.80
CA PRO A 272 -17.36 -17.82 18.17
C PRO A 272 -17.03 -16.90 16.98
N PRO A 273 -15.75 -16.71 16.64
CA PRO A 273 -15.38 -15.94 15.46
C PRO A 273 -16.00 -16.57 14.21
N ALA A 274 -16.74 -15.76 13.44
CA ALA A 274 -17.33 -16.17 12.17
C ALA A 274 -16.26 -16.80 11.25
N PRO A 275 -16.62 -17.84 10.46
CA PRO A 275 -15.66 -18.54 9.61
C PRO A 275 -14.91 -17.58 8.68
N ALA A 276 -13.61 -17.84 8.50
CA ALA A 276 -12.76 -16.99 7.68
C ALA A 276 -13.10 -17.14 6.20
N VAL A 277 -13.26 -16.01 5.51
CA VAL A 277 -13.64 -15.98 4.08
C VAL A 277 -12.66 -16.77 3.21
N ASN A 278 -13.22 -17.66 2.40
CA ASN A 278 -12.52 -18.43 1.38
C ASN A 278 -12.12 -17.53 0.20
N ARG A 279 -10.89 -17.01 0.28
CA ARG A 279 -10.29 -16.14 -0.74
C ARG A 279 -10.09 -16.81 -2.09
N ASP A 280 -9.94 -18.13 -2.13
CA ASP A 280 -9.79 -18.89 -3.37
C ASP A 280 -11.13 -19.02 -4.10
N ALA A 281 -12.23 -19.21 -3.35
CA ALA A 281 -13.59 -19.15 -3.88
C ALA A 281 -13.92 -17.75 -4.46
N LEU A 282 -13.52 -16.67 -3.78
CA LEU A 282 -13.62 -15.31 -4.34
C LEU A 282 -12.76 -15.14 -5.61
N GLY A 283 -11.60 -15.78 -5.68
CA GLY A 283 -10.72 -15.79 -6.86
C GLY A 283 -11.22 -16.65 -8.03
N GLU A 284 -12.08 -17.64 -7.77
CA GLU A 284 -12.86 -18.39 -8.77
C GLU A 284 -14.06 -17.58 -9.26
N LEU A 285 -14.81 -16.97 -8.33
CA LEU A 285 -15.94 -16.10 -8.64
C LEU A 285 -15.50 -14.92 -9.53
N PHE A 286 -14.37 -14.27 -9.22
CA PHE A 286 -13.80 -13.21 -10.07
C PHE A 286 -13.47 -13.70 -11.49
N ARG A 287 -12.93 -14.90 -11.64
CA ARG A 287 -12.60 -15.48 -12.96
C ARG A 287 -13.85 -15.70 -13.82
N ARG A 288 -15.01 -15.98 -13.21
CA ARG A 288 -16.30 -16.10 -13.89
C ARG A 288 -16.73 -14.82 -14.62
N TYR A 289 -16.26 -13.65 -14.17
CA TYR A 289 -16.52 -12.35 -14.79
C TYR A 289 -15.32 -11.77 -15.58
N LYS A 290 -14.21 -12.51 -15.77
CA LYS A 290 -12.99 -11.99 -16.44
C LYS A 290 -13.26 -11.71 -17.94
N GLY A 291 -13.57 -10.46 -18.26
CA GLY A 291 -13.82 -9.99 -19.62
C GLY A 291 -14.27 -8.52 -19.66
N THR A 292 -14.61 -8.03 -20.86
CA THR A 292 -15.02 -6.63 -21.10
C THR A 292 -16.38 -6.21 -20.52
N GLN A 293 -17.09 -7.12 -19.83
CA GLN A 293 -18.44 -6.90 -19.29
C GLN A 293 -18.56 -7.24 -17.79
N ILE A 294 -17.44 -7.27 -17.05
CA ILE A 294 -17.39 -7.59 -15.62
C ILE A 294 -18.40 -6.78 -14.79
N TYR A 295 -18.55 -5.49 -15.07
CA TYR A 295 -19.46 -4.60 -14.35
C TYR A 295 -20.93 -4.95 -14.61
N SER A 296 -21.35 -5.02 -15.88
CA SER A 296 -22.74 -5.26 -16.28
C SER A 296 -23.26 -6.62 -15.78
N LEU A 297 -22.48 -7.69 -15.99
CA LEU A 297 -22.82 -9.04 -15.54
C LEU A 297 -22.92 -9.13 -14.01
N PHE A 298 -22.05 -8.40 -13.30
CA PHE A 298 -22.09 -8.38 -11.83
C PHE A 298 -23.27 -7.56 -11.28
N CYS A 299 -23.67 -6.47 -11.95
CA CYS A 299 -24.88 -5.73 -11.57
C CYS A 299 -26.16 -6.57 -11.79
N GLU A 300 -26.22 -7.34 -12.89
CA GLU A 300 -27.30 -8.29 -13.17
C GLU A 300 -27.39 -9.40 -12.12
N ASP A 301 -26.26 -10.07 -11.80
CA ASP A 301 -26.19 -11.10 -10.77
C ASP A 301 -26.52 -10.56 -9.36
N LEU A 302 -26.08 -9.33 -9.04
CA LEU A 302 -26.50 -8.62 -7.82
C LEU A 302 -27.95 -8.16 -7.86
N SER A 303 -28.60 -8.13 -9.03
CA SER A 303 -29.95 -7.59 -9.23
C SER A 303 -30.09 -6.15 -8.76
N VAL A 304 -29.10 -5.32 -9.11
CA VAL A 304 -28.99 -3.89 -8.76
C VAL A 304 -28.84 -3.04 -10.02
N ASP A 305 -29.39 -1.84 -10.01
CA ASP A 305 -29.26 -0.91 -11.14
C ASP A 305 -27.80 -0.43 -11.29
N PRO A 306 -27.23 -0.40 -12.51
CA PRO A 306 -25.86 0.09 -12.74
C PRO A 306 -25.60 1.54 -12.33
N GLU A 307 -26.64 2.38 -12.21
CA GLU A 307 -26.56 3.76 -11.74
C GLU A 307 -26.91 3.89 -10.24
N ASP A 308 -27.11 2.78 -9.51
CA ASP A 308 -27.37 2.82 -8.07
C ASP A 308 -26.14 3.32 -7.28
N VAL A 309 -26.36 4.35 -6.46
CA VAL A 309 -25.35 4.93 -5.55
C VAL A 309 -24.62 3.91 -4.67
N VAL A 310 -25.22 2.75 -4.36
CA VAL A 310 -24.56 1.68 -3.60
C VAL A 310 -23.36 1.08 -4.35
N LEU A 311 -23.32 1.14 -5.67
CA LEU A 311 -22.19 0.68 -6.47
C LEU A 311 -20.96 1.58 -6.29
N LEU A 312 -21.11 2.84 -5.87
CA LEU A 312 -19.98 3.69 -5.43
C LEU A 312 -19.40 3.21 -4.09
N ALA A 313 -20.24 2.74 -3.17
CA ALA A 313 -19.79 2.11 -1.93
C ALA A 313 -19.08 0.77 -2.21
N VAL A 314 -19.61 -0.06 -3.13
CA VAL A 314 -18.95 -1.31 -3.58
C VAL A 314 -17.61 -0.99 -4.25
N ALA A 315 -17.57 -0.05 -5.19
CA ALA A 315 -16.34 0.40 -5.85
C ALA A 315 -15.30 0.94 -4.86
N TYR A 316 -15.74 1.68 -3.84
CA TYR A 316 -14.87 2.12 -2.76
C TYR A 316 -14.33 0.95 -1.94
N GLU A 317 -15.16 0.03 -1.42
CA GLU A 317 -14.68 -1.08 -0.58
C GLU A 317 -13.75 -2.03 -1.35
N LEU A 318 -14.03 -2.29 -2.64
CA LEU A 318 -13.19 -3.08 -3.54
C LEU A 318 -11.98 -2.32 -4.10
N LYS A 319 -11.82 -1.03 -3.78
CA LYS A 319 -10.73 -0.15 -4.29
C LYS A 319 -10.61 -0.22 -5.83
N ALA A 320 -11.75 -0.07 -6.51
CA ALA A 320 -11.84 -0.09 -7.97
C ALA A 320 -10.96 1.03 -8.60
N PRO A 321 -10.19 0.73 -9.67
CA PRO A 321 -9.26 1.69 -10.26
C PRO A 321 -9.93 2.75 -11.17
N ALA A 322 -11.08 2.41 -11.77
CA ALA A 322 -11.85 3.24 -12.69
C ALA A 322 -13.30 2.74 -12.79
N ILE A 323 -14.19 3.55 -13.37
CA ILE A 323 -15.58 3.16 -13.68
C ILE A 323 -15.60 1.83 -14.45
N ALA A 324 -16.50 0.92 -14.05
CA ALA A 324 -16.68 -0.41 -14.62
C ALA A 324 -15.47 -1.39 -14.55
N GLU A 325 -14.37 -1.02 -13.90
CA GLU A 325 -13.21 -1.89 -13.68
C GLU A 325 -13.16 -2.44 -12.24
N PHE A 326 -12.91 -3.74 -12.09
CA PHE A 326 -12.53 -4.35 -10.80
C PHE A 326 -11.19 -5.10 -10.95
N SER A 327 -10.26 -4.88 -10.01
CA SER A 327 -9.01 -5.64 -9.95
C SER A 327 -9.20 -6.91 -9.12
N ARG A 328 -8.53 -8.02 -9.49
CA ARG A 328 -8.62 -9.30 -8.74
C ARG A 328 -8.24 -9.12 -7.26
N GLN A 329 -7.19 -8.35 -6.97
CA GLN A 329 -6.76 -8.08 -5.60
C GLN A 329 -7.84 -7.30 -4.82
N GLY A 330 -8.36 -6.21 -5.41
CA GLY A 330 -9.39 -5.38 -4.80
C GLY A 330 -10.71 -6.12 -4.58
N TRP A 331 -11.12 -6.96 -5.53
CA TRP A 331 -12.25 -7.87 -5.39
C TRP A 331 -12.10 -8.82 -4.20
N ILE A 332 -10.99 -9.57 -4.15
CA ILE A 332 -10.77 -10.57 -3.10
C ILE A 332 -10.64 -9.88 -1.74
N ASP A 333 -9.89 -8.78 -1.62
CA ASP A 333 -9.71 -8.06 -0.35
C ASP A 333 -10.97 -7.33 0.11
N GLY A 334 -11.71 -6.69 -0.80
CA GLY A 334 -12.96 -6.01 -0.51
C GLY A 334 -14.03 -6.95 0.02
N TRP A 335 -14.31 -8.05 -0.70
CA TRP A 335 -15.28 -9.05 -0.25
C TRP A 335 -14.81 -9.84 0.98
N THR A 336 -13.50 -10.07 1.15
CA THR A 336 -12.95 -10.57 2.44
C THR A 336 -13.28 -9.60 3.58
N SER A 337 -13.09 -8.29 3.36
CA SER A 337 -13.37 -7.25 4.36
C SER A 337 -14.86 -7.23 4.74
N LEU A 338 -15.73 -7.24 3.74
CA LEU A 338 -17.20 -7.27 3.87
C LEU A 338 -17.79 -8.64 4.27
N ARG A 339 -16.94 -9.65 4.54
CA ARG A 339 -17.33 -11.02 4.93
C ARG A 339 -18.33 -11.69 3.97
N CYS A 340 -18.20 -11.40 2.68
CA CYS A 340 -19.01 -12.02 1.62
C CYS A 340 -18.16 -12.97 0.77
N GLU A 341 -18.73 -14.11 0.41
CA GLU A 341 -18.13 -15.15 -0.43
C GLU A 341 -19.00 -15.42 -1.67
N THR A 342 -20.32 -15.35 -1.52
CA THR A 342 -21.32 -15.67 -2.55
C THR A 342 -22.08 -14.43 -3.02
N ILE A 343 -22.67 -14.50 -4.23
CA ILE A 343 -23.48 -13.42 -4.81
C ILE A 343 -24.67 -13.05 -3.91
N ASP A 344 -25.32 -14.03 -3.25
CA ASP A 344 -26.44 -13.74 -2.36
C ASP A 344 -26.02 -12.98 -1.09
N GLN A 345 -24.82 -13.25 -0.56
CA GLN A 345 -24.24 -12.48 0.55
C GLN A 345 -23.87 -11.07 0.08
N MET A 346 -23.25 -10.93 -1.09
CA MET A 346 -22.93 -9.64 -1.69
C MET A 346 -24.20 -8.80 -1.92
N ARG A 347 -25.26 -9.39 -2.49
CA ARG A 347 -26.58 -8.77 -2.70
C ARG A 347 -27.21 -8.32 -1.37
N ALA A 348 -27.18 -9.17 -0.34
CA ALA A 348 -27.67 -8.80 0.99
C ALA A 348 -26.88 -7.61 1.60
N SER A 349 -25.56 -7.59 1.42
CA SER A 349 -24.69 -6.53 1.95
C SER A 349 -24.97 -5.15 1.36
N LEU A 350 -25.55 -5.04 0.15
CA LEU A 350 -25.91 -3.77 -0.48
C LEU A 350 -26.83 -2.92 0.42
N SER A 351 -27.78 -3.55 1.11
CA SER A 351 -28.68 -2.87 2.05
C SER A 351 -27.92 -2.21 3.23
N GLN A 352 -26.88 -2.88 3.72
CA GLN A 352 -26.03 -2.42 4.81
C GLN A 352 -25.07 -1.32 4.33
N LEU A 353 -24.44 -1.51 3.16
CA LEU A 353 -23.58 -0.50 2.53
C LEU A 353 -24.32 0.79 2.22
N ARG A 354 -25.56 0.69 1.73
CA ARG A 354 -26.45 1.85 1.47
C ARG A 354 -26.78 2.58 2.76
N THR A 355 -27.19 1.86 3.81
CA THR A 355 -27.47 2.45 5.13
C THR A 355 -26.23 3.16 5.69
N LYS A 356 -25.08 2.47 5.71
CA LYS A 356 -23.78 2.99 6.16
C LYS A 356 -23.35 4.25 5.38
N LEU A 357 -23.59 4.29 4.06
CA LEU A 357 -23.32 5.46 3.22
C LEU A 357 -24.22 6.65 3.57
N GLY A 358 -25.48 6.40 3.94
CA GLY A 358 -26.39 7.46 4.38
C GLY A 358 -26.10 7.98 5.79
N THR A 359 -25.72 7.12 6.74
CA THR A 359 -25.72 7.48 8.18
C THR A 359 -24.36 7.66 8.84
N ASN A 360 -23.26 7.18 8.24
CA ASN A 360 -21.91 7.36 8.79
C ASN A 360 -21.13 8.44 8.04
N ALA A 361 -20.85 9.56 8.71
CA ALA A 361 -20.28 10.76 8.08
C ALA A 361 -18.85 10.54 7.54
N ASP A 362 -17.99 9.82 8.26
CA ASP A 362 -16.63 9.51 7.82
C ASP A 362 -16.62 8.59 6.61
N TYR A 363 -17.50 7.58 6.59
CA TYR A 363 -17.65 6.67 5.47
C TYR A 363 -18.23 7.37 4.24
N PHE A 364 -19.23 8.26 4.43
CA PHE A 364 -19.70 9.13 3.36
C PHE A 364 -18.56 10.00 2.80
N GLY A 365 -17.81 10.70 3.66
CA GLY A 365 -16.67 11.52 3.25
C GLY A 365 -15.60 10.74 2.49
N GLN A 366 -15.34 9.49 2.88
CA GLN A 366 -14.42 8.57 2.18
C GLN A 366 -14.92 8.17 0.79
N VAL A 367 -16.17 7.70 0.67
CA VAL A 367 -16.77 7.29 -0.62
C VAL A 367 -16.92 8.50 -1.55
N TYR A 368 -17.33 9.64 -1.02
CA TYR A 368 -17.47 10.90 -1.73
C TYR A 368 -16.13 11.40 -2.29
N SER A 369 -15.07 11.40 -1.46
CA SER A 369 -13.71 11.78 -1.89
C SER A 369 -13.15 10.81 -2.94
N PHE A 370 -13.35 9.50 -2.74
CA PHE A 370 -12.95 8.46 -3.68
C PHE A 370 -13.61 8.62 -5.05
N THR A 371 -14.90 9.00 -5.07
CA THR A 371 -15.67 9.14 -6.32
C THR A 371 -15.05 10.16 -7.27
N PHE A 372 -14.43 11.25 -6.77
CA PHE A 372 -13.70 12.19 -7.63
C PHE A 372 -12.52 11.53 -8.36
N GLU A 373 -11.72 10.72 -7.67
CA GLU A 373 -10.60 10.00 -8.29
C GLU A 373 -11.08 8.94 -9.29
N PHE A 374 -12.14 8.20 -8.92
CA PHE A 374 -12.75 7.11 -9.69
C PHE A 374 -13.42 7.60 -10.98
N ALA A 375 -14.07 8.76 -10.94
CA ALA A 375 -14.77 9.36 -12.08
C ALA A 375 -13.84 10.11 -13.07
N ARG A 376 -12.63 10.49 -12.63
CA ARG A 376 -11.75 11.40 -13.38
C ARG A 376 -10.78 10.63 -14.29
N SER A 377 -10.95 10.81 -15.60
CA SER A 377 -10.07 10.26 -16.64
C SER A 377 -8.58 10.50 -16.36
N SER A 378 -7.71 9.58 -16.80
CA SER A 378 -6.26 9.71 -16.61
C SER A 378 -5.72 11.02 -17.20
N GLY A 379 -4.73 11.62 -16.53
CA GLY A 379 -4.13 12.91 -16.92
C GLY A 379 -4.95 14.17 -16.62
N GLN A 380 -6.28 14.09 -16.46
CA GLN A 380 -7.12 15.26 -16.15
C GLN A 380 -6.96 15.73 -14.70
N ARG A 381 -7.22 17.03 -14.45
CA ARG A 381 -7.12 17.66 -13.11
C ARG A 381 -8.47 18.08 -12.52
N SER A 382 -9.54 17.92 -13.28
CA SER A 382 -10.93 18.26 -12.95
C SER A 382 -11.88 17.23 -13.58
N LEU A 383 -13.09 17.10 -13.04
CA LEU A 383 -14.19 16.38 -13.71
C LEU A 383 -14.89 17.30 -14.73
N PRO A 384 -15.38 16.81 -15.87
CA PRO A 384 -16.39 17.53 -16.66
C PRO A 384 -17.63 17.87 -15.81
N ILE A 385 -18.35 18.95 -16.15
CA ILE A 385 -19.51 19.38 -15.36
C ILE A 385 -20.61 18.31 -15.35
N GLU A 386 -20.99 17.79 -16.53
CA GLU A 386 -21.97 16.72 -16.69
C GLU A 386 -21.62 15.50 -15.82
N THR A 387 -20.34 15.08 -15.81
CA THR A 387 -19.87 13.94 -15.01
C THR A 387 -19.96 14.22 -13.51
N ALA A 388 -19.59 15.43 -13.07
CA ALA A 388 -19.69 15.81 -11.66
C ALA A 388 -21.15 15.88 -11.19
N GLU A 389 -22.04 16.43 -12.02
CA GLU A 389 -23.48 16.46 -11.80
C GLU A 389 -24.07 15.04 -11.67
N SER A 390 -23.75 14.13 -12.58
CA SER A 390 -24.21 12.72 -12.50
C SER A 390 -23.83 12.09 -11.15
N PHE A 391 -22.57 12.18 -10.73
CA PHE A 391 -22.15 11.59 -9.45
C PHE A 391 -22.72 12.32 -8.22
N TRP A 392 -22.95 13.64 -8.29
CA TRP A 392 -23.64 14.38 -7.23
C TRP A 392 -25.13 14.02 -7.13
N LYS A 393 -25.82 13.80 -8.25
CA LYS A 393 -27.21 13.32 -8.29
C LYS A 393 -27.38 11.94 -7.64
N LEU A 394 -26.32 11.13 -7.58
CA LEU A 394 -26.29 9.89 -6.81
C LEU A 394 -25.95 10.13 -5.33
N LEU A 395 -24.82 10.80 -5.05
CA LEU A 395 -24.25 10.91 -3.70
C LEU A 395 -24.99 11.88 -2.77
N LEU A 396 -25.41 13.05 -3.25
CA LEU A 396 -25.95 14.09 -2.38
C LEU A 396 -27.35 13.73 -1.83
N PRO A 397 -28.29 13.13 -2.60
CA PRO A 397 -29.57 12.70 -2.04
C PRO A 397 -29.43 11.68 -0.90
N ILE A 398 -28.53 10.70 -0.99
CA ILE A 398 -28.35 9.73 0.11
C ILE A 398 -27.71 10.37 1.34
N GLY A 399 -26.76 11.31 1.15
CA GLY A 399 -26.15 12.06 2.24
C GLY A 399 -27.11 13.02 2.96
N LEU A 400 -28.06 13.62 2.24
CA LEU A 400 -29.12 14.45 2.82
C LEU A 400 -30.18 13.59 3.53
N HIS A 401 -30.68 12.53 2.90
CA HIS A 401 -31.72 11.67 3.49
C HIS A 401 -31.24 10.90 4.74
N GLY A 402 -29.97 10.49 4.78
CA GLY A 402 -29.37 9.84 5.95
C GLY A 402 -28.79 10.81 7.00
N GLY A 403 -28.80 12.12 6.72
CA GLY A 403 -28.45 13.18 7.67
C GLY A 403 -26.97 13.56 7.76
N VAL A 404 -26.05 12.84 7.11
CA VAL A 404 -24.60 13.15 7.14
C VAL A 404 -24.21 14.45 6.41
N LEU A 405 -25.11 15.01 5.61
CA LEU A 405 -25.00 16.34 5.00
C LEU A 405 -25.88 17.41 5.67
N SER A 406 -26.61 17.08 6.73
CA SER A 406 -27.42 18.05 7.46
C SER A 406 -26.56 18.95 8.35
N PRO A 407 -26.89 20.25 8.49
CA PRO A 407 -26.25 21.13 9.46
C PRO A 407 -26.58 20.68 10.89
N SER A 408 -25.70 21.00 11.84
CA SER A 408 -25.95 20.74 13.27
C SER A 408 -27.01 21.67 13.87
N GLN A 409 -27.26 22.83 13.25
CA GLN A 409 -28.31 23.78 13.60
C GLN A 409 -28.86 24.46 12.34
N GLY A 410 -30.17 24.72 12.30
CA GLY A 410 -30.83 25.40 11.18
C GLY A 410 -31.39 24.46 10.10
N PRO A 411 -31.90 25.01 8.98
CA PRO A 411 -32.54 24.23 7.93
C PRO A 411 -31.52 23.51 7.04
N ALA A 412 -31.71 22.20 6.84
CA ALA A 412 -30.94 21.41 5.89
C ALA A 412 -31.31 21.73 4.42
N TRP A 413 -30.39 21.46 3.50
CA TRP A 413 -30.66 21.47 2.07
C TRP A 413 -31.61 20.32 1.68
N SER A 414 -32.38 20.54 0.61
CA SER A 414 -33.27 19.54 0.03
C SER A 414 -32.86 19.24 -1.42
N VAL A 415 -33.19 18.04 -1.91
CA VAL A 415 -32.84 17.61 -3.28
C VAL A 415 -33.31 18.60 -4.36
N PRO A 416 -34.52 19.21 -4.30
CA PRO A 416 -34.91 20.26 -5.25
C PRO A 416 -33.98 21.49 -5.25
N GLN A 417 -33.45 21.90 -4.09
CA GLN A 417 -32.54 23.05 -3.99
C GLN A 417 -31.13 22.76 -4.50
N LEU A 418 -30.77 21.48 -4.72
CA LEU A 418 -29.56 21.11 -5.45
C LEU A 418 -29.71 21.33 -6.96
N GLN A 419 -30.94 21.40 -7.49
CA GLN A 419 -31.14 21.69 -8.91
C GLN A 419 -30.68 23.11 -9.27
N ASP A 420 -30.87 24.09 -8.37
CA ASP A 420 -30.32 25.45 -8.53
C ASP A 420 -28.80 25.43 -8.80
N TRP A 421 -28.06 24.53 -8.13
CA TRP A 421 -26.61 24.37 -8.28
C TRP A 421 -26.24 23.68 -9.60
N TYR A 422 -26.96 22.63 -9.98
CA TYR A 422 -26.74 21.96 -11.27
C TYR A 422 -27.07 22.90 -12.46
N ASP A 423 -28.17 23.65 -12.37
CA ASP A 423 -28.57 24.64 -13.39
C ASP A 423 -27.54 25.79 -13.48
N PHE A 424 -27.05 26.27 -12.34
CA PHE A 424 -25.95 27.26 -12.30
C PHE A 424 -24.70 26.72 -12.99
N LEU A 425 -24.25 25.51 -12.67
CA LEU A 425 -23.02 24.93 -13.21
C LEU A 425 -23.09 24.75 -14.74
N ASN A 426 -24.19 24.22 -15.26
CA ASN A 426 -24.38 24.03 -16.70
C ASN A 426 -24.43 25.35 -17.48
N ASN A 427 -24.77 26.46 -16.82
CA ASN A 427 -24.74 27.81 -17.39
C ASN A 427 -23.48 28.61 -17.03
N SER A 428 -22.52 28.00 -16.31
CA SER A 428 -21.30 28.66 -15.86
C SER A 428 -20.22 28.68 -16.96
N PRO A 429 -19.25 29.62 -16.92
CA PRO A 429 -18.09 29.61 -17.83
C PRO A 429 -17.03 28.56 -17.44
N ALA A 430 -17.26 27.77 -16.38
CA ALA A 430 -16.32 26.76 -15.93
C ALA A 430 -16.28 25.57 -16.91
N LYS A 431 -15.11 24.94 -17.06
CA LYS A 431 -14.92 23.78 -17.95
C LYS A 431 -14.95 22.44 -17.20
N GLY A 432 -15.23 22.48 -15.90
CA GLY A 432 -15.18 21.32 -15.04
C GLY A 432 -15.03 21.67 -13.55
N VAL A 433 -15.33 20.70 -12.71
CA VAL A 433 -15.25 20.78 -11.25
C VAL A 433 -13.85 20.39 -10.78
N SER A 434 -13.19 21.25 -10.01
CA SER A 434 -11.88 20.97 -9.43
C SER A 434 -12.01 20.01 -8.22
N LYS A 435 -10.91 19.35 -7.82
CA LYS A 435 -10.94 18.51 -6.61
C LYS A 435 -11.29 19.29 -5.35
N ASP A 436 -10.87 20.55 -5.29
CA ASP A 436 -11.11 21.44 -4.16
C ASP A 436 -12.59 21.83 -4.08
N THR A 437 -13.16 22.26 -5.22
CA THR A 437 -14.60 22.49 -5.40
C THR A 437 -15.45 21.27 -5.05
N TRP A 438 -15.01 20.08 -5.46
CA TRP A 438 -15.68 18.82 -5.09
C TRP A 438 -15.63 18.60 -3.58
N ASN A 439 -14.43 18.53 -2.99
CA ASN A 439 -14.24 18.20 -1.58
C ASN A 439 -14.87 19.21 -0.60
N LEU A 440 -15.02 20.49 -0.99
CA LEU A 440 -15.62 21.53 -0.13
C LEU A 440 -17.14 21.65 -0.29
N PHE A 441 -17.77 21.04 -1.29
CA PHE A 441 -19.22 21.13 -1.46
C PHE A 441 -20.05 20.43 -0.35
N PRO A 442 -19.63 19.29 0.24
CA PRO A 442 -20.28 18.72 1.43
C PRO A 442 -20.27 19.67 2.62
N GLU A 443 -19.18 20.40 2.83
CA GLU A 443 -19.06 21.36 3.94
C GLU A 443 -19.85 22.63 3.65
N PHE A 444 -19.92 23.09 2.40
CA PHE A 444 -20.85 24.13 1.98
C PHE A 444 -22.30 23.76 2.33
N LEU A 445 -22.75 22.53 2.03
CA LEU A 445 -24.10 22.07 2.37
C LEU A 445 -24.37 21.93 3.89
N LYS A 446 -23.34 21.64 4.70
CA LYS A 446 -23.44 21.56 6.17
C LYS A 446 -23.35 22.91 6.89
N ILE A 447 -22.69 23.91 6.30
CA ILE A 447 -22.38 25.20 6.95
C ILE A 447 -23.29 26.31 6.42
N VAL A 448 -23.53 26.35 5.11
CA VAL A 448 -24.27 27.42 4.44
C VAL A 448 -25.75 27.06 4.40
N SER A 449 -26.61 27.97 4.90
CA SER A 449 -28.06 27.82 4.83
C SER A 449 -28.55 27.73 3.37
N PRO A 450 -29.59 26.95 3.05
CA PRO A 450 -30.26 26.97 1.74
C PRO A 450 -30.83 28.33 1.32
N GLN A 451 -31.01 29.26 2.29
CA GLN A 451 -31.40 30.66 2.04
C GLN A 451 -30.20 31.60 1.85
N LEU A 452 -28.95 31.10 1.94
CA LEU A 452 -27.69 31.84 1.72
C LEU A 452 -27.50 33.09 2.61
N THR A 453 -28.22 33.14 3.75
CA THR A 453 -28.25 34.26 4.70
C THR A 453 -27.02 34.35 5.58
N ASN A 454 -26.31 33.24 5.78
CA ASN A 454 -25.05 33.15 6.53
C ASN A 454 -23.84 32.86 5.63
N TYR A 455 -23.97 33.08 4.32
CA TYR A 455 -22.82 32.96 3.40
C TYR A 455 -21.98 34.23 3.43
N ASP A 456 -20.71 34.08 3.80
CA ASP A 456 -19.68 35.11 3.74
C ASP A 456 -18.78 34.87 2.51
N ALA A 457 -18.60 35.93 1.72
CA ALA A 457 -17.82 35.96 0.47
C ALA A 457 -16.53 36.81 0.57
N GLU A 458 -16.28 37.46 1.73
CA GLU A 458 -15.11 38.31 1.95
C GLU A 458 -14.14 37.67 2.97
N GLU A 459 -14.66 37.02 4.03
CA GLU A 459 -13.86 36.25 5.00
C GLU A 459 -13.90 34.73 4.73
N GLY A 460 -14.81 34.27 3.87
CA GLY A 460 -14.98 32.86 3.51
C GLY A 460 -13.84 32.31 2.63
N ALA A 461 -13.13 31.29 3.12
CA ALA A 461 -12.09 30.58 2.35
C ALA A 461 -12.69 29.57 1.34
N TRP A 462 -13.70 29.98 0.58
CA TRP A 462 -14.44 29.13 -0.37
C TRP A 462 -13.86 29.18 -1.80
N PRO A 463 -14.08 28.14 -2.62
CA PRO A 463 -13.83 28.21 -4.06
C PRO A 463 -14.74 29.25 -4.72
N SER A 464 -14.19 30.14 -5.56
CA SER A 464 -14.93 31.30 -6.12
C SER A 464 -16.22 30.97 -6.88
N ILE A 465 -16.35 29.73 -7.37
CA ILE A 465 -17.56 29.21 -8.01
C ILE A 465 -18.75 29.08 -7.04
N PHE A 466 -18.51 29.06 -5.73
CA PHE A 466 -19.55 29.19 -4.71
C PHE A 466 -19.98 30.65 -4.53
N ASP A 467 -19.06 31.62 -4.60
CA ASP A 467 -19.39 33.06 -4.60
C ASP A 467 -20.24 33.43 -5.83
N ASP A 468 -19.82 32.96 -7.01
CA ASP A 468 -20.55 33.12 -8.27
C ASP A 468 -21.98 32.54 -8.17
N PHE A 469 -22.14 31.35 -7.57
CA PHE A 469 -23.43 30.72 -7.34
C PHE A 469 -24.31 31.52 -6.36
N VAL A 470 -23.73 31.99 -5.26
CA VAL A 470 -24.45 32.76 -4.24
C VAL A 470 -24.87 34.12 -4.77
N ALA A 471 -24.00 34.81 -5.52
CA ALA A 471 -24.33 36.04 -6.22
C ALA A 471 -25.43 35.81 -7.27
N LYS A 472 -25.36 34.73 -8.04
CA LYS A 472 -26.37 34.37 -9.03
C LYS A 472 -27.74 34.12 -8.38
N LYS A 473 -27.81 33.30 -7.33
CA LYS A 473 -29.06 32.98 -6.62
C LYS A 473 -29.65 34.19 -5.88
N LYS A 474 -28.80 35.05 -5.29
CA LYS A 474 -29.21 36.36 -4.72
C LYS A 474 -29.68 37.37 -5.77
N SER A 475 -29.34 37.21 -7.06
CA SER A 475 -29.86 38.02 -8.17
C SER A 475 -31.19 37.53 -8.76
N GLN A 476 -31.71 36.39 -8.26
CA GLN A 476 -32.95 35.74 -8.73
C GLN A 476 -34.06 35.70 -7.66
N SER A 477 -33.79 36.27 -6.48
CA SER A 477 -34.73 36.41 -5.35
C SER A 477 -35.14 37.86 -5.15
#